data_AF-A2X3F8-F1
#
_entry.id   AF-A2X3F8-F1
#
_cell.length_a   1.000
_cell.length_b   1.000
_cell.length_c   1.000
_cell.angle_alpha   90.00
_cell.angle_beta   90.00
_cell.angle_gamma   90.00
#
_symmetry.space_group_name_H-M   'P 1'
#
loop_
_entity.id
_entity.type
_entity.pdbx_description
1 polymer ?
#
loop_
_entity_poly.entity_id
_entity_poly.type
_entity_poly.pdbx_seq_one_letter_code
_entity_poly.pdbx_strand_id
1 'polypeptide(L)'
;MVVIALFLLVVAGAGAGAQGGDEGSSPPAPAATGEWVPIGGDVIRGDGLYRQVARFALVVRMLAFGAAEGELTLVEVVAGSVQAAGAGNNYRLLLRAAGGGGVGTYEAVVWGVPGSTAWTWKVLSFRRVAGD
;
A
#
# COMPACT_ATOMS: atom_id res chain seq x y z
N MET A 1 25.24 -9.48 -17.36
CA MET A 1 23.86 -10.02 -17.37
C MET A 1 23.69 -10.80 -16.07
N VAL A 2 22.95 -10.26 -15.10
CA VAL A 2 22.69 -10.96 -13.83
C VAL A 2 21.34 -11.66 -13.98
N VAL A 3 21.38 -12.99 -14.10
CA VAL A 3 20.19 -13.84 -14.10
C VAL A 3 19.82 -14.07 -12.65
N ILE A 4 18.74 -13.45 -12.18
CA ILE A 4 18.21 -13.66 -10.83
C ILE A 4 17.29 -14.88 -10.88
N ALA A 5 17.77 -16.00 -10.36
CA ALA A 5 16.99 -17.22 -10.22
C ALA A 5 15.91 -17.02 -9.14
N LEU A 6 14.64 -17.07 -9.54
CA LEU A 6 13.48 -17.00 -8.67
C LEU A 6 13.28 -18.36 -7.98
N PHE A 7 13.68 -18.48 -6.72
CA PHE A 7 13.40 -19.66 -5.90
C PHE A 7 12.05 -19.51 -5.19
N LEU A 8 11.05 -20.24 -5.66
CA LEU A 8 9.77 -20.44 -4.98
C LEU A 8 9.96 -21.44 -3.84
N LEU A 9 9.91 -20.97 -2.59
CA LEU A 9 9.86 -21.83 -1.41
C LEU A 9 8.40 -22.20 -1.10
N VAL A 10 8.03 -23.45 -1.38
CA VAL A 10 6.77 -24.05 -0.93
C VAL A 10 6.99 -24.54 0.51
N VAL A 11 6.32 -23.94 1.48
CA VAL A 11 6.23 -24.46 2.85
C VAL A 11 4.94 -25.25 2.97
N ALA A 12 5.07 -26.58 3.03
CA ALA A 12 4.00 -27.48 3.43
C ALA A 12 3.87 -27.45 4.97
N GLY A 13 2.73 -26.98 5.47
CA GLY A 13 2.37 -27.04 6.89
C GLY A 13 0.92 -27.48 7.01
N ALA A 14 0.72 -28.68 7.58
CA ALA A 14 -0.57 -29.33 7.74
C ALA A 14 -1.40 -28.69 8.87
N GLY A 15 -2.68 -28.46 8.59
CA GLY A 15 -3.70 -28.09 9.58
C GLY A 15 -5.07 -28.08 8.89
N ALA A 16 -5.92 -29.04 9.27
CA ALA A 16 -7.16 -29.38 8.59
C ALA A 16 -8.34 -28.45 8.94
N GLY A 17 -9.20 -28.18 7.96
CA GLY A 17 -10.51 -27.54 8.14
C GLY A 17 -10.94 -26.76 6.89
N ALA A 18 -12.01 -27.20 6.25
CA ALA A 18 -12.37 -26.95 4.85
C ALA A 18 -13.23 -25.70 4.57
N GLN A 19 -13.48 -25.49 3.26
CA GLN A 19 -14.36 -24.55 2.54
C GLN A 19 -13.66 -23.24 2.14
N GLY A 20 -13.58 -22.81 0.88
CA GLY A 20 -14.25 -23.21 -0.36
C GLY A 20 -14.60 -21.93 -1.11
N GLY A 21 -14.11 -21.76 -2.35
CA GLY A 21 -14.60 -20.78 -3.31
C GLY A 21 -14.04 -19.36 -3.21
N ASP A 22 -13.39 -18.95 -4.31
CA ASP A 22 -13.52 -17.65 -4.97
C ASP A 22 -12.30 -16.70 -4.98
N GLU A 23 -12.19 -16.10 -6.15
CA GLU A 23 -11.03 -15.56 -6.83
C GLU A 23 -10.44 -14.30 -6.15
N GLY A 24 -9.12 -14.14 -6.24
CA GLY A 24 -8.47 -12.82 -6.23
C GLY A 24 -8.39 -12.04 -4.91
N SER A 25 -8.72 -12.62 -3.75
CA SER A 25 -8.65 -11.87 -2.49
C SER A 25 -7.23 -11.86 -1.91
N SER A 26 -6.59 -10.68 -1.92
CA SER A 26 -5.35 -10.44 -1.16
C SER A 26 -5.53 -10.89 0.30
N PRO A 27 -4.52 -11.49 0.94
CA PRO A 27 -4.64 -11.96 2.32
C PRO A 27 -5.07 -10.80 3.23
N PRO A 28 -5.94 -11.07 4.22
CA PRO A 28 -6.54 -10.02 5.04
C PRO A 28 -5.46 -9.17 5.71
N ALA A 29 -5.71 -7.85 5.75
CA ALA A 29 -4.89 -6.93 6.52
C ALA A 29 -4.80 -7.41 7.98
N PRO A 30 -3.64 -7.27 8.65
CA PRO A 30 -3.57 -7.52 10.09
C PRO A 30 -4.64 -6.71 10.82
N ALA A 31 -5.26 -7.32 11.84
CA ALA A 31 -6.33 -6.67 12.58
C ALA A 31 -5.83 -5.34 13.17
N ALA A 32 -6.60 -4.27 12.95
CA ALA A 32 -6.36 -2.98 13.55
C ALA A 32 -6.51 -3.08 15.08
N THR A 33 -5.57 -2.51 15.82
CA THR A 33 -5.52 -2.58 17.29
C THR A 33 -5.65 -1.20 17.96
N GLY A 34 -5.75 -0.12 17.18
CA GLY A 34 -5.89 1.24 17.70
C GLY A 34 -6.75 2.14 16.83
N GLU A 35 -6.83 3.42 17.21
CA GLU A 35 -7.52 4.46 16.43
C GLU A 35 -6.64 5.04 15.33
N TRP A 36 -7.27 5.75 14.39
CA TRP A 36 -6.55 6.53 13.38
C TRP A 36 -6.03 7.83 13.99
N VAL A 37 -4.72 7.99 14.03
CA VAL A 37 -4.05 9.19 14.52
C VAL A 37 -3.57 10.03 13.33
N PRO A 38 -3.97 11.31 13.22
CA PRO A 38 -3.49 12.19 12.15
C PRO A 38 -1.98 12.39 12.18
N ILE A 39 -1.37 12.47 10.99
CA ILE A 39 0.06 12.79 10.85
C ILE A 39 0.22 14.32 10.79
N GLY A 40 1.23 14.85 11.50
CA GLY A 40 1.60 16.27 11.43
C GLY A 40 1.93 16.72 10.00
N GLY A 41 1.41 17.88 9.61
CA GLY A 41 1.50 18.35 8.22
C GLY A 41 2.92 18.67 7.75
N ASP A 42 3.82 19.05 8.64
CA ASP A 42 5.25 19.21 8.38
C ASP A 42 5.91 17.86 8.05
N VAL A 43 5.61 16.82 8.85
CA VAL A 43 6.12 15.47 8.65
C VAL A 43 5.60 14.86 7.35
N ILE A 44 4.34 15.14 6.99
CA ILE A 44 3.72 14.60 5.78
C ILE A 44 4.30 15.17 4.49
N ARG A 45 4.70 16.45 4.49
CA ARG A 45 5.21 17.13 3.29
C ARG A 45 6.67 16.79 2.98
N GLY A 46 7.42 16.35 3.98
CA GLY A 46 8.82 15.94 3.83
C GLY A 46 9.03 14.72 2.92
N ASP A 47 10.29 14.38 2.66
CA ASP A 47 10.69 13.22 1.86
C ASP A 47 10.83 11.90 2.67
N GLY A 48 10.26 11.88 3.87
CA GLY A 48 10.34 10.76 4.80
C GLY A 48 9.48 9.55 4.43
N LEU A 49 9.21 8.72 5.44
CA LEU A 49 8.48 7.46 5.32
C LEU A 49 7.19 7.58 4.49
N TYR A 50 6.35 8.58 4.76
CA TYR A 50 5.02 8.68 4.15
C TYR A 50 5.08 8.93 2.65
N ARG A 51 6.07 9.69 2.16
CA ARG A 51 6.27 9.86 0.71
C ARG A 51 6.75 8.57 0.05
N GLN A 52 7.56 7.78 0.74
CA GLN A 52 7.97 6.45 0.25
C GLN A 52 6.79 5.49 0.19
N VAL A 53 5.94 5.47 1.23
CA VAL A 53 4.70 4.66 1.26
C VAL A 53 3.76 5.07 0.13
N ALA A 54 3.61 6.37 -0.13
CA ALA A 54 2.81 6.87 -1.25
C ALA A 54 3.34 6.39 -2.61
N ARG A 55 4.65 6.51 -2.86
CA ARG A 55 5.28 6.02 -4.10
C ARG A 55 5.11 4.52 -4.26
N PHE A 56 5.31 3.75 -3.19
CA PHE A 56 5.07 2.32 -3.18
C PHE A 56 3.63 1.98 -3.59
N ALA A 57 2.64 2.68 -3.03
CA ALA A 57 1.23 2.45 -3.36
C ALA A 57 0.93 2.70 -4.85
N LEU A 58 1.49 3.78 -5.44
CA LEU A 58 1.34 4.06 -6.86
C LEU A 58 2.00 2.99 -7.74
N VAL A 59 3.22 2.55 -7.39
CA VAL A 59 3.90 1.49 -8.13
C VAL A 59 3.11 0.19 -8.10
N VAL A 60 2.61 -0.23 -6.94
CA VAL A 60 1.78 -1.43 -6.82
C VAL A 60 0.49 -1.28 -7.63
N ARG A 61 -0.14 -0.11 -7.62
CA ARG A 61 -1.32 0.17 -8.46
C ARG A 61 -1.00 -0.02 -9.95
N MET A 62 0.09 0.58 -10.42
CA MET A 62 0.51 0.46 -11.82
C MET A 62 0.84 -0.99 -12.20
N LEU A 63 1.47 -1.75 -11.30
CA LEU A 63 1.77 -3.17 -11.54
C LEU A 63 0.50 -4.04 -11.56
N ALA A 64 -0.48 -3.74 -10.70
CA ALA A 64 -1.71 -4.51 -10.59
C ALA A 64 -2.69 -4.28 -11.76
N PHE A 65 -2.71 -3.07 -12.34
CA PHE A 65 -3.66 -2.70 -13.40
C PHE A 65 -3.00 -2.35 -14.75
N GLY A 66 -1.66 -2.39 -14.81
CA GLY A 66 -0.88 -2.29 -16.05
C GLY A 66 -1.14 -1.02 -16.86
N ALA A 67 -1.13 -1.19 -18.20
CA ALA A 67 -1.30 -0.11 -19.17
C ALA A 67 -2.67 0.60 -19.13
N ALA A 68 -3.65 0.07 -18.39
CA ALA A 68 -5.00 0.63 -18.33
C ALA A 68 -5.08 1.92 -17.49
N GLU A 69 -4.21 2.10 -16.50
CA GLU A 69 -4.19 3.30 -15.64
C GLU A 69 -3.20 4.38 -16.15
N GLY A 70 -2.30 4.02 -17.07
CA GLY A 70 -1.17 4.87 -17.43
C GLY A 70 -0.18 5.05 -16.28
N GLU A 71 0.93 5.73 -16.55
CA GLU A 71 1.94 5.99 -15.53
C GLU A 71 1.43 7.04 -14.53
N LEU A 72 1.38 6.69 -13.24
CA LEU A 72 1.02 7.60 -12.16
C LEU A 72 2.28 8.10 -11.44
N THR A 73 2.49 9.42 -11.48
CA THR A 73 3.59 10.08 -10.77
C THR A 73 3.07 10.83 -9.56
N LEU A 74 3.67 10.59 -8.38
CA LEU A 74 3.31 11.30 -7.15
C LEU A 74 3.61 12.79 -7.29
N VAL A 75 2.60 13.63 -7.10
CA VAL A 75 2.75 15.09 -6.96
C VAL A 75 3.02 15.42 -5.49
N GLU A 76 2.10 15.04 -4.60
CA GLU A 76 2.20 15.31 -3.16
C GLU A 76 1.41 14.32 -2.32
N VAL A 77 1.78 14.22 -1.04
CA VAL A 77 0.96 13.64 0.02
C VAL A 77 0.24 14.81 0.69
N VAL A 78 -1.08 14.86 0.55
CA VAL A 78 -1.93 15.97 1.02
C VAL A 78 -2.17 15.84 2.53
N ALA A 79 -2.55 14.64 2.96
CA ALA A 79 -2.93 14.33 4.32
C ALA A 79 -2.75 12.83 4.59
N GLY A 80 -2.85 12.44 5.85
CA GLY A 80 -2.77 11.04 6.22
C GLY A 80 -2.88 10.79 7.71
N SER A 81 -3.14 9.54 8.03
CA SER A 81 -3.29 9.03 9.39
C SER A 81 -2.64 7.66 9.52
N VAL A 82 -2.20 7.34 10.73
CA VAL A 82 -1.60 6.06 11.09
C VAL A 82 -2.53 5.34 12.06
N GLN A 83 -2.64 4.03 11.95
CA GLN A 83 -3.36 3.18 12.89
C GLN A 83 -2.50 1.95 13.22
N ALA A 84 -2.33 1.65 14.50
CA ALA A 84 -1.64 0.43 14.91
C ALA A 84 -2.39 -0.82 14.40
N ALA A 85 -1.65 -1.78 13.84
CA ALA A 85 -2.22 -2.99 13.25
C ALA A 85 -1.24 -4.17 13.31
N GLY A 86 -1.50 -5.11 14.23
CA GLY A 86 -0.62 -6.25 14.49
C GLY A 86 0.80 -5.80 14.85
N ALA A 87 1.80 -6.32 14.13
CA ALA A 87 3.22 -5.99 14.34
C ALA A 87 3.65 -4.66 13.69
N GLY A 88 2.77 -3.97 12.98
CA GLY A 88 3.07 -2.75 12.23
C GLY A 88 1.95 -1.73 12.31
N ASN A 89 1.85 -0.92 11.25
CA ASN A 89 0.81 0.11 11.16
C ASN A 89 0.12 0.06 9.80
N ASN A 90 -1.17 0.42 9.81
CA ASN A 90 -1.85 0.92 8.64
C ASN A 90 -1.53 2.41 8.44
N TYR A 91 -1.32 2.81 7.20
CA TYR A 91 -1.11 4.17 6.75
C TYR A 91 -2.22 4.49 5.75
N ARG A 92 -3.13 5.40 6.11
CA ARG A 92 -4.11 5.95 5.17
C ARG A 92 -3.57 7.28 4.69
N LEU A 93 -3.29 7.39 3.39
CA LEU A 93 -2.72 8.58 2.78
C LEU A 93 -3.66 9.12 1.69
N LEU A 94 -3.87 10.44 1.71
CA LEU A 94 -4.50 11.19 0.63
C LEU A 94 -3.40 11.75 -0.26
N LEU A 95 -3.42 11.37 -1.54
CA LEU A 95 -2.36 11.62 -2.51
C LEU A 95 -2.90 12.45 -3.66
N ARG A 96 -2.05 13.32 -4.22
CA ARG A 96 -2.22 13.80 -5.60
C ARG A 96 -1.21 13.12 -6.50
N ALA A 97 -1.69 12.61 -7.63
CA ALA A 97 -0.84 11.98 -8.64
C ALA A 97 -1.22 12.47 -10.04
N ALA A 98 -0.21 12.68 -10.88
CA ALA A 98 -0.37 13.00 -12.29
C ALA A 98 -0.38 11.72 -13.12
N GLY A 99 -1.31 11.63 -14.08
CA GLY A 99 -1.36 10.57 -15.08
C GLY A 99 -1.84 11.10 -16.43
N GLY A 100 -2.08 10.20 -17.40
CA GLY A 100 -2.38 10.54 -18.80
C GLY A 100 -3.61 11.45 -19.04
N GLY A 101 -4.44 11.70 -18.03
CA GLY A 101 -5.59 12.61 -18.06
C GLY A 101 -5.49 13.81 -17.12
N GLY A 102 -4.31 14.10 -16.56
CA GLY A 102 -4.09 15.19 -15.61
C GLY A 102 -3.87 14.72 -14.16
N VAL A 103 -4.01 15.66 -13.21
CA VAL A 103 -3.80 15.38 -11.79
C VAL A 103 -5.10 14.91 -11.14
N GLY A 104 -5.04 13.75 -10.48
CA GLY A 104 -6.14 13.18 -9.69
C GLY A 104 -5.80 13.08 -8.20
N THR A 105 -6.84 12.97 -7.37
CA THR A 105 -6.73 12.71 -5.93
C THR A 105 -7.06 11.26 -5.62
N TYR A 106 -6.26 10.63 -4.77
CA TYR A 106 -6.34 9.20 -4.46
C TYR A 106 -6.21 8.96 -2.97
N GLU A 107 -6.97 8.00 -2.45
CA GLU A 107 -6.76 7.45 -1.11
C GLU A 107 -6.08 6.09 -1.23
N ALA A 108 -4.97 5.92 -0.53
CA ALA A 108 -4.26 4.65 -0.39
C ALA A 108 -4.23 4.24 1.07
N VAL A 109 -4.57 2.97 1.35
CA VAL A 109 -4.32 2.34 2.64
C VAL A 109 -3.24 1.28 2.47
N VAL A 110 -2.14 1.44 3.19
CA VAL A 110 -0.96 0.57 3.12
C VAL A 110 -0.66 0.03 4.51
N TRP A 111 -0.27 -1.24 4.63
CA TRP A 111 0.26 -1.80 5.88
C TRP A 111 1.75 -2.08 5.77
N GLY A 112 2.49 -1.86 6.86
CA GLY A 112 3.87 -2.30 6.96
C GLY A 112 4.53 -2.05 8.31
N VAL A 113 5.73 -2.60 8.45
CA VAL A 113 6.58 -2.50 9.66
C VAL A 113 7.85 -1.74 9.28
N PRO A 114 8.00 -0.45 9.67
CA PRO A 114 9.18 0.33 9.37
C PRO A 114 10.48 -0.35 9.85
N GLY A 115 11.49 -0.37 8.99
CA GLY A 115 12.80 -0.95 9.30
C GLY A 115 12.85 -2.48 9.37
N SER A 116 11.73 -3.19 9.15
CA SER A 116 11.72 -4.65 9.19
C SER A 116 12.13 -5.26 7.85
N THR A 117 12.97 -6.29 7.92
CA THR A 117 13.25 -7.21 6.80
C THR A 117 12.45 -8.50 6.88
N ALA A 118 11.74 -8.74 7.99
CA ALA A 118 10.93 -9.93 8.22
C ALA A 118 9.51 -9.81 7.66
N TRP A 119 9.04 -8.58 7.41
CA TRP A 119 7.67 -8.30 6.96
C TRP A 119 7.66 -7.50 5.68
N THR A 120 6.90 -7.98 4.69
CA THR A 120 6.67 -7.27 3.42
C THR A 120 5.55 -6.24 3.57
N TRP A 121 5.74 -5.06 2.97
CA TRP A 121 4.73 -4.01 2.84
C TRP A 121 3.58 -4.44 1.92
N LYS A 122 2.36 -4.00 2.22
CA LYS A 122 1.14 -4.40 1.47
C LYS A 122 0.25 -3.20 1.19
N VAL A 123 -0.22 -3.04 -0.04
CA VAL A 123 -1.34 -2.12 -0.34
C VAL A 123 -2.64 -2.85 -0.03
N LEU A 124 -3.42 -2.31 0.90
CA LEU A 124 -4.69 -2.87 1.35
C LEU A 124 -5.85 -2.34 0.51
N SER A 125 -5.81 -1.05 0.18
CA SER A 125 -6.76 -0.44 -0.73
C SER A 125 -6.13 0.74 -1.47
N PHE A 126 -6.61 0.98 -2.68
CA PHE A 126 -6.25 2.14 -3.48
C PHE A 126 -7.47 2.56 -4.30
N ARG A 127 -7.91 3.80 -4.13
CA ARG A 127 -9.07 4.34 -4.87
C ARG A 127 -8.85 5.79 -5.24
N ARG A 128 -9.38 6.19 -6.40
CA ARG A 128 -9.56 7.60 -6.74
C ARG A 128 -10.68 8.17 -5.86
N VAL A 129 -10.52 9.40 -5.40
CA VAL A 129 -11.53 10.14 -4.65
C VAL A 129 -11.88 11.43 -5.39
N ALA A 130 -13.09 11.95 -5.19
CA ALA A 130 -13.43 13.28 -5.71
C ALA A 130 -12.48 14.30 -5.05
N GLY A 131 -11.81 15.10 -5.87
CA GLY A 131 -11.15 16.31 -5.38
C GLY A 131 -12.20 17.41 -5.30
N ASP A 132 -12.18 18.17 -4.21
CA ASP A 132 -12.89 19.45 -4.13
C ASP A 132 -12.30 20.47 -5.13
#